data_AF-A0A351LC51-F1
#
_entry.id   AF-A0A351LC51-F1
#
_cell.length_a   1.000
_cell.length_b   1.000
_cell.length_c   1.000
_cell.angle_alpha   90.00
_cell.angle_beta   90.00
_cell.angle_gamma   90.00
#
_symmetry.space_group_name_H-M   'P 1'
#
loop_
_entity.id
_entity.type
_entity.pdbx_description
1 polymer ?
#
loop_
_entity_poly.entity_id
_entity_poly.type
_entity_poly.pdbx_seq_one_letter_code
_entity_poly.pdbx_strand_id
1 'polypeptide(L)' 'MKLPRDLSGADLVKALAVLGYEVSHQTGSHIRLTTQRSGEHHVTVPAHDPIKVGTLNAILRDVAEHAGLTREELLIELFS' A
#
# COMPACT_ATOMS: atom_id res chain seq x y z
N MET A 1 1.17 -3.70 15.92
CA MET A 1 1.07 -2.21 15.82
C MET A 1 -0.36 -1.81 15.46
N LYS A 2 -0.90 -0.68 15.94
CA LYS A 2 -2.20 -0.16 15.46
C LYS A 2 -1.95 0.69 14.20
N LEU A 3 -2.76 0.51 13.16
CA LEU A 3 -2.70 1.34 11.96
C LEU A 3 -3.07 2.80 12.28
N PRO A 4 -2.34 3.78 11.72
CA PRO A 4 -2.77 5.18 11.76
C PRO A 4 -4.14 5.28 11.10
N ARG A 5 -5.11 5.91 11.78
CA ARG A 5 -6.50 6.04 11.28
C ARG A 5 -6.64 7.22 10.30
N ASP A 6 -5.57 7.99 10.17
CA ASP A 6 -5.40 9.23 9.44
C ASP A 6 -4.38 9.11 8.28
N LEU A 7 -4.02 7.88 7.88
CA LEU A 7 -3.08 7.67 6.78
C LEU A 7 -3.69 8.14 5.44
N SER A 8 -3.00 9.06 4.75
CA SER A 8 -3.39 9.53 3.42
C SER A 8 -3.01 8.55 2.31
N GLY A 9 -3.66 8.66 1.15
CA GLY A 9 -3.32 7.95 -0.08
C GLY A 9 -1.86 8.15 -0.48
N ALA A 10 -1.39 9.39 -0.41
CA ALA A 10 -0.03 9.74 -0.77
C ALA A 10 1.01 9.12 0.18
N ASP A 11 0.71 9.08 1.49
CA ASP A 11 1.61 8.48 2.47
C ASP A 11 1.68 6.96 2.29
N LEU A 12 0.56 6.30 2.00
CA LEU A 12 0.56 4.86 1.68
C LEU A 12 1.37 4.57 0.41
N VAL A 13 1.23 5.38 -0.64
CA VAL A 13 2.03 5.22 -1.88
C VAL A 13 3.52 5.31 -1.57
N LYS A 14 3.95 6.31 -0.78
CA LYS A 14 5.35 6.45 -0.37
C LYS A 14 5.83 5.27 0.46
N ALA A 15 5.02 4.83 1.42
CA ALA A 15 5.36 3.69 2.27
C ALA A 15 5.57 2.41 1.44
N LEU A 16 4.70 2.15 0.46
CA LEU A 16 4.80 0.96 -0.40
C LEU A 16 6.06 0.95 -1.29
N ALA A 17 6.73 2.10 -1.50
CA ALA A 17 7.96 2.16 -2.28
C ALA A 17 9.09 1.30 -1.68
N VAL A 18 9.11 1.06 -0.36
CA VAL A 18 10.09 0.15 0.29
C VAL A 18 9.98 -1.29 -0.21
N LEU A 19 8.79 -1.67 -0.69
CA LEU A 19 8.53 -2.98 -1.30
C LEU A 19 8.71 -2.96 -2.83
N GLY A 20 9.26 -1.88 -3.38
CA GLY A 20 9.51 -1.70 -4.81
C GLY A 20 8.26 -1.36 -5.62
N TYR A 21 7.19 -0.91 -4.97
CA TYR A 21 6.03 -0.39 -5.69
C TYR A 21 6.31 1.00 -6.25
N GLU A 22 6.10 1.15 -7.55
CA GLU A 22 6.23 2.40 -8.28
C GLU A 22 4.90 2.79 -8.91
N VAL A 23 4.64 4.09 -9.05
CA VAL A 23 3.43 4.58 -9.72
C VAL A 23 3.52 4.25 -11.21
N SER A 24 2.62 3.38 -11.68
CA SER A 24 2.55 2.98 -13.09
C SER A 24 1.54 3.80 -13.88
N HIS A 25 0.44 4.22 -13.24
CA HIS A 25 -0.58 5.07 -13.86
C HIS A 25 -1.44 5.77 -12.80
N GLN A 26 -2.09 6.89 -13.17
CA GLN A 26 -3.12 7.50 -12.35
C GLN A 26 -4.33 7.90 -13.20
N THR A 27 -5.53 7.52 -12.76
CA THR A 27 -6.80 7.94 -13.37
C THR A 27 -7.69 8.59 -12.32
N GLY A 28 -7.89 9.91 -12.44
CA GLY A 28 -8.60 10.67 -11.42
C GLY A 28 -7.94 10.51 -10.05
N SER A 29 -8.71 10.12 -9.04
CA SER A 29 -8.22 9.88 -7.68
C SER A 29 -7.66 8.47 -7.45
N HIS A 30 -7.52 7.62 -8.46
CA HIS A 30 -6.98 6.26 -8.29
C HIS A 30 -5.56 6.18 -8.83
N ILE A 31 -4.61 5.84 -7.94
CA ILE A 31 -3.18 5.68 -8.26
C ILE A 31 -2.90 4.19 -8.36
N ARG A 32 -2.44 3.73 -9.53
CA ARG A 32 -2.00 2.35 -9.73
C ARG A 32 -0.51 2.26 -9.42
N LEU A 33 -0.16 1.32 -8.57
CA LEU A 33 1.21 0.95 -8.25
C LEU A 33 1.53 -0.42 -8.83
N THR A 34 2.77 -0.61 -9.28
CA THR A 34 3.30 -1.90 -9.74
C THR A 34 4.63 -2.17 -9.05
N THR A 35 4.86 -3.42 -8.64
CA THR A 35 6.18 -3.91 -8.23
C THR A 35 6.53 -5.14 -9.06
N GLN A 36 7.82 -5.30 -9.39
CA GLN A 36 8.36 -6.55 -9.96
C GLN A 36 9.07 -7.40 -8.89
N ARG A 37 9.13 -6.93 -7.65
CA ARG A 37 9.77 -7.63 -6.54
C ARG A 37 8.92 -8.85 -6.17
N SER A 38 9.57 -10.01 -6.14
CA SER A 38 8.92 -11.30 -5.87
C SER A 38 7.81 -11.67 -6.87
N GLY A 39 7.91 -11.16 -8.11
CA GLY A 39 6.89 -11.30 -9.15
C GLY A 39 6.18 -9.98 -9.43
N GLU A 40 5.52 -9.89 -10.57
CA GLU A 40 4.70 -8.73 -10.93
C GLU A 40 3.44 -8.69 -10.07
N HIS A 41 3.21 -7.56 -9.40
CA HIS A 41 2.01 -7.33 -8.62
C HIS A 41 1.56 -5.89 -8.71
N HIS A 42 0.25 -5.69 -8.60
CA HIS A 42 -0.34 -4.38 -8.74
C HIS A 42 -1.37 -4.07 -7.66
N VAL A 43 -1.32 -2.84 -7.18
CA VAL A 43 -2.26 -2.32 -6.18
C VAL A 43 -2.82 -1.00 -6.64
N THR A 44 -4.09 -0.73 -6.33
CA THR A 44 -4.70 0.59 -6.57
C THR A 44 -4.94 1.29 -5.24
N VAL A 45 -4.37 2.48 -5.08
CA VAL A 45 -4.51 3.32 -3.90
C VAL A 45 -5.37 4.55 -4.24
N PRO A 46 -6.47 4.82 -3.52
CA PRO A 46 -7.18 6.08 -3.68
C PRO A 46 -6.38 7.24 -3.08
N ALA A 47 -6.25 8.34 -3.81
CA ALA A 47 -5.65 9.60 -3.43
C ALA A 47 -6.58 10.41 -2.51
N HIS A 48 -7.05 9.78 -1.42
CA HIS A 48 -7.91 10.39 -0.41
C HIS A 48 -7.11 10.64 0.87
N ASP A 49 -7.52 11.65 1.63
CA ASP A 49 -6.94 11.97 2.92
C ASP A 49 -8.06 12.14 3.98
N PRO A 50 -8.26 11.17 4.89
CA PRO A 50 -7.55 9.88 4.99
C PRO A 50 -8.15 8.79 4.08
N ILE A 51 -7.40 7.71 3.87
CA ILE A 51 -7.95 6.47 3.30
C ILE A 51 -8.92 5.85 4.31
N LYS A 52 -10.10 5.43 3.84
CA LYS A 52 -11.05 4.68 4.68
C LYS A 52 -10.37 3.41 5.22
N VAL A 53 -10.50 3.15 6.52
CA VAL A 53 -9.86 2.01 7.21
C VAL A 53 -10.15 0.65 6.52
N GLY A 54 -11.36 0.45 6.00
CA GLY A 54 -11.70 -0.76 5.26
C GLY A 54 -10.87 -0.93 3.98
N THR A 55 -10.70 0.14 3.22
CA THR A 55 -9.86 0.17 2.01
C THR A 55 -8.39 -0.03 2.34
N LEU A 56 -7.89 0.66 3.38
CA LEU A 56 -6.52 0.49 3.85
C LEU A 56 -6.23 -0.96 4.25
N ASN A 57 -7.13 -1.59 5.03
CA ASN A 57 -6.98 -3.00 5.42
C ASN A 57 -7.01 -3.96 4.22
N ALA A 58 -7.84 -3.69 3.21
CA ALA A 58 -7.89 -4.51 2.01
C ALA A 58 -6.57 -4.44 1.23
N ILE A 59 -6.04 -3.23 1.03
CA ILE A 59 -4.75 -3.00 0.35
C ILE A 59 -3.62 -3.68 1.10
N LEU A 60 -3.52 -3.49 2.43
CA LEU A 60 -2.43 -4.08 3.20
C LEU A 60 -2.49 -5.62 3.24
N ARG A 61 -3.68 -6.20 3.23
CA ARG A 61 -3.83 -7.66 3.14
C ARG A 61 -3.29 -8.19 1.81
N ASP A 62 -3.69 -7.55 0.72
CA ASP A 62 -3.26 -7.89 -0.65
C ASP A 62 -1.74 -7.80 -0.80
N VAL A 63 -1.15 -6.69 -0.32
CA VAL A 63 0.30 -6.50 -0.32
C VAL A 63 1.02 -7.53 0.55
N ALA A 64 0.51 -7.83 1.75
CA ALA A 64 1.10 -8.81 2.66
C ALA A 64 1.11 -10.21 2.03
N GLU A 65 0.01 -10.61 1.39
CA GLU A 65 -0.13 -11.88 0.70
C GLU A 65 0.89 -12.02 -0.44
N HIS A 66 1.01 -11.01 -1.30
CA HIS A 66 2.02 -11.00 -2.37
C HIS A 66 3.46 -11.03 -1.84
N ALA A 67 3.75 -10.25 -0.81
CA ALA A 67 5.08 -10.17 -0.23
C ALA A 67 5.45 -11.40 0.61
N GLY A 68 4.50 -12.30 0.89
CA GLY A 68 4.71 -13.44 1.79
C GLY A 68 4.96 -13.02 3.24
N LEU A 69 4.43 -11.88 3.66
CA LEU A 69 4.61 -11.31 4.99
C LEU A 69 3.34 -11.46 5.84
N THR A 70 3.52 -11.60 7.14
CA THR A 70 2.43 -11.35 8.08
C THR A 70 2.06 -9.86 8.08
N ARG A 71 0.86 -9.56 8.56
CA ARG A 71 0.42 -8.16 8.71
C ARG A 71 1.35 -7.35 9.62
N GLU A 72 1.93 -7.98 10.65
CA GLU A 72 2.80 -7.29 11.59
C GLU A 72 4.15 -6.97 10.97
N GLU A 73 4.76 -7.93 10.26
CA GLU A 73 5.99 -7.71 9.50
C GLU A 73 5.81 -6.62 8.44
N LEU A 74 4.69 -6.65 7.70
CA LEU A 74 4.39 -5.62 6.72
C LEU A 74 4.32 -4.23 7.37
N LEU A 75 3.65 -4.08 8.50
CA LEU A 75 3.52 -2.78 9.17
C LEU A 75 4.87 -2.25 9.67
N ILE A 76 5.76 -3.15 10.11
CA ILE A 76 7.13 -2.78 10.47
C ILE A 76 7.84 -2.27 9.22
N GLU A 77 7.86 -3.04 8.13
CA GLU A 77 8.58 -2.66 6.90
C GLU A 77 8.10 -1.30 6.34
N LEU A 78 6.79 -1.03 6.38
CA LEU A 78 6.20 0.18 5.81
C LEU A 78 6.37 1.45 6.64
N PHE A 79 6.51 1.34 7.96
CA PHE A 79 6.44 2.48 8.89
C PHE A 79 7.57 2.51 9.94
N SER A 80 8.68 1.81 9.65
CA SER A 80 9.92 1.91 10.44
C SER A 80 10.65 3.23 10.21
#